data_AF-A0A5E7FLV7-F1
#
_entry.id   AF-A0A5E7FLV7-F1
#
_cell.length_a   1.000
_cell.length_b   1.000
_cell.length_c   1.000
_cell.angle_alpha   90.00
_cell.angle_beta   90.00
_cell.angle_gamma   90.00
#
_symmetry.space_group_name_H-M   'P 1'
#
loop_
_entity.id
_entity.type
_entity.pdbx_description
1 polymer ?
#
loop_
_entity_poly.entity_id
_entity_poly.type
_entity_poly.pdbx_seq_one_letter_code
_entity_poly.pdbx_strand_id
1 'polypeptide(L)'
;MNQTIRQKQAILQVMRERVSMSTSEMYQMIGREEPVRAPRFNVIPLGGNKFDVVEHDTGVSRGARDGHDMACDYAKQLEQNADFFEGVRLTGSRFGRILLRWTIACAVMLLVFAYFGAQQ
;
A
#
# COMPACT_ATOMS: atom_id res chain seq x y z
N MET A 1 -5.87 33.74 13.94
CA MET A 1 -6.50 32.41 13.74
C MET A 1 -7.36 32.12 14.98
N ASN A 2 -8.69 32.03 14.85
CA ASN A 2 -9.63 32.04 15.98
C ASN A 2 -9.61 30.70 16.75
N GLN A 3 -9.52 30.74 18.09
CA GLN A 3 -9.49 29.56 18.97
C GLN A 3 -10.73 28.66 18.80
N THR A 4 -11.90 29.26 18.58
CA THR A 4 -13.15 28.52 18.37
C THR A 4 -13.16 27.74 17.06
N ILE A 5 -12.48 28.23 16.02
CA ILE A 5 -12.35 27.53 14.74
C ILE A 5 -11.46 26.29 14.91
N ARG A 6 -10.36 26.39 15.68
CA ARG A 6 -9.48 25.24 15.97
C ARG A 6 -10.21 24.13 16.74
N GLN A 7 -11.01 24.50 17.74
CA GLN A 7 -11.81 23.52 18.50
C GLN A 7 -12.81 22.78 17.62
N LYS A 8 -13.54 23.50 16.75
CA LYS A 8 -14.47 22.88 15.80
C LYS A 8 -13.76 21.93 14.83
N GLN A 9 -12.58 22.31 14.32
CA GLN A 9 -11.79 21.45 13.45
C GLN A 9 -11.31 20.18 14.17
N ALA A 10 -10.82 20.31 15.40
CA ALA A 10 -10.40 19.15 16.20
C ALA A 10 -11.56 18.19 16.47
N ILE A 11 -12.74 18.69 16.83
CA ILE A 11 -13.94 17.87 17.03
C ILE A 11 -14.33 17.14 15.74
N LEU A 12 -14.32 17.84 14.60
CA LEU A 12 -14.62 17.22 13.30
C LEU A 12 -13.60 16.14 12.92
N GLN A 13 -12.31 16.35 13.23
CA GLN A 13 -11.28 15.33 13.01
C GLN A 13 -11.55 14.08 13.85
N VAL A 14 -11.80 14.26 15.15
CA VAL A 14 -12.14 13.14 16.06
C VAL A 14 -13.39 12.39 15.59
N MET A 15 -14.42 13.10 15.13
CA MET A 15 -15.62 12.47 14.58
C MET A 15 -15.31 11.64 13.32
N ARG A 16 -14.51 12.18 12.39
CA ARG A 16 -14.10 11.44 11.19
C ARG A 16 -13.31 10.19 11.54
N GLU A 17 -12.37 10.30 12.48
CA GLU A 17 -11.59 9.15 12.96
C GLU A 17 -12.49 8.07 13.55
N ARG A 18 -13.47 8.45 14.38
CA ARG A 18 -14.44 7.48 14.93
C ARG A 18 -15.31 6.83 13.86
N VAL A 19 -15.73 7.56 12.84
CA VAL A 19 -16.52 6.99 11.73
C VAL A 19 -15.69 5.95 10.97
N SER A 20 -14.41 6.24 10.71
CA SER A 20 -13.53 5.24 10.10
C SER A 20 -13.32 4.01 10.98
N MET A 21 -13.09 4.20 12.30
CA MET A 21 -12.92 3.10 13.24
C MET A 21 -14.19 2.25 13.43
N SER A 22 -15.36 2.88 13.41
CA SER A 22 -16.64 2.15 13.50
C SER A 22 -16.86 1.23 12.30
N THR A 23 -16.36 1.62 11.12
CA THR A 23 -16.46 0.79 9.92
C THR A 23 -15.58 -0.44 10.05
N SER A 24 -14.34 -0.28 10.55
CA SER A 24 -13.45 -1.41 10.83
C SER A 24 -14.00 -2.37 11.88
N GLU A 25 -14.48 -1.82 13.00
CA GLU A 25 -15.08 -2.62 14.10
C GLU A 25 -16.30 -3.42 13.62
N MET A 26 -17.13 -2.86 12.74
CA MET A 26 -18.28 -3.56 12.16
C MET A 26 -17.86 -4.81 11.37
N TYR A 27 -16.84 -4.71 10.52
CA TYR A 27 -16.35 -5.84 9.73
C TYR A 27 -15.77 -6.95 10.63
N GLN A 28 -15.02 -6.57 11.67
CA GLN A 28 -14.49 -7.50 12.67
C GLN A 28 -15.61 -8.25 13.41
N MET A 29 -16.69 -7.56 13.80
CA MET A 29 -17.85 -8.20 14.43
C MET A 29 -18.57 -9.20 13.51
N ILE A 30 -18.58 -8.93 12.20
CA ILE A 30 -19.19 -9.82 11.19
C ILE A 30 -18.23 -10.98 10.82
N GLY A 31 -17.03 -11.02 11.39
CA GLY A 31 -16.02 -12.04 11.09
C GLY A 31 -15.52 -11.97 9.65
N ARG A 32 -15.63 -10.79 9.01
CA ARG A 32 -15.08 -10.56 7.67
C ARG A 32 -13.81 -9.73 7.78
N GLU A 33 -12.80 -10.13 7.02
CA GLU A 33 -11.65 -9.25 6.79
C GLU A 33 -12.13 -7.98 6.09
N GLU A 34 -11.72 -6.83 6.63
CA GLU A 34 -12.08 -5.52 6.10
C GLU A 34 -11.48 -5.31 4.70
N PRO A 35 -12.29 -5.14 3.64
CA PRO A 35 -11.83 -4.49 2.44
C PRO A 35 -12.11 -3.00 2.60
N VAL A 36 -11.24 -2.27 3.31
CA VAL A 36 -11.35 -0.78 3.37
C VAL A 36 -11.07 -0.16 1.99
N ARG A 37 -10.39 -0.90 1.11
CA ARG A 37 -10.04 -0.45 -0.24
C ARG A 37 -10.94 -1.10 -1.27
N ALA A 38 -11.43 -0.29 -2.20
CA ALA A 38 -12.07 -0.80 -3.40
C ALA A 38 -11.08 -1.75 -4.13
N PRO A 39 -11.55 -2.89 -4.66
CA PRO A 39 -10.73 -3.76 -5.49
C PRO A 39 -10.08 -2.96 -6.63
N ARG A 40 -8.78 -3.14 -6.82
CA ARG A 40 -8.01 -2.53 -7.92
C ARG A 40 -8.35 -3.19 -9.25
N PHE A 41 -8.79 -4.45 -9.24
CA PHE A 41 -9.20 -5.18 -10.44
C PHE A 41 -10.68 -5.55 -10.38
N ASN A 42 -11.43 -5.09 -11.38
CA ASN A 42 -12.85 -5.35 -11.55
C ASN A 42 -13.08 -6.43 -12.60
N VAL A 43 -14.02 -7.33 -12.32
CA VAL A 43 -14.45 -8.36 -13.27
C VAL A 43 -15.71 -7.87 -13.98
N ILE A 44 -15.62 -7.64 -15.29
CA ILE A 44 -16.69 -7.10 -16.13
C ILE A 44 -17.18 -8.19 -17.08
N PRO A 45 -18.48 -8.54 -17.10
CA PRO A 45 -19.00 -9.53 -18.03
C PRO A 45 -19.01 -8.99 -19.47
N LEU A 46 -18.43 -9.74 -20.41
CA LEU A 46 -18.43 -9.44 -21.85
C LEU A 46 -19.51 -10.22 -22.62
N GLY A 47 -20.21 -11.15 -21.94
CA GLY A 47 -21.21 -12.04 -22.53
C GLY A 47 -20.65 -13.41 -22.93
N GLY A 48 -21.52 -14.40 -23.09
CA GLY A 48 -21.10 -15.75 -23.52
C GLY A 48 -20.11 -16.44 -22.58
N ASN A 49 -20.32 -16.30 -21.25
CA ASN A 49 -19.42 -16.81 -20.20
C ASN A 49 -18.00 -16.20 -20.21
N LYS A 50 -17.79 -15.07 -20.89
CA LYS A 50 -16.54 -14.31 -20.88
C LYS A 50 -16.60 -13.15 -19.91
N PHE A 51 -15.52 -12.97 -19.18
CA PHE A 51 -15.35 -11.91 -18.22
C PHE A 51 -13.99 -11.25 -18.45
N ASP A 52 -13.98 -9.93 -18.59
CA ASP A 52 -12.76 -9.14 -18.63
C ASP A 52 -12.32 -8.75 -17.23
N VAL A 53 -11.02 -8.76 -16.97
CA VAL A 53 -10.47 -8.23 -15.72
C VAL A 53 -9.82 -6.89 -16.01
N VAL A 54 -10.45 -5.83 -15.54
CA VAL A 54 -10.08 -4.44 -15.84
C VAL A 54 -9.56 -3.77 -14.59
N GLU A 55 -8.42 -3.09 -14.70
CA GLU A 55 -7.89 -2.27 -13.61
C GLU A 55 -8.76 -1.03 -13.39
N HIS A 56 -9.19 -0.80 -12.15
CA HIS A 56 -10.14 0.24 -11.76
C HIS A 56 -9.65 1.66 -12.09
N ASP A 57 -8.39 1.95 -11.77
CA ASP A 57 -7.82 3.31 -11.92
C ASP A 57 -7.48 3.65 -13.37
N THR A 58 -6.98 2.68 -14.13
CA THR A 58 -6.46 2.90 -15.49
C THR A 58 -7.49 2.54 -16.57
N GLY A 59 -8.51 1.75 -16.23
CA GLY A 59 -9.45 1.19 -17.20
C GLY A 59 -8.80 0.18 -18.17
N VAL A 60 -7.57 -0.26 -17.91
CA VAL A 60 -6.84 -1.17 -18.81
C VAL A 60 -7.28 -2.60 -18.55
N SER A 61 -7.69 -3.29 -19.63
CA SER A 61 -7.93 -4.74 -19.60
C SER A 61 -6.62 -5.49 -19.37
N ARG A 62 -6.60 -6.35 -18.34
CA ARG A 62 -5.50 -7.26 -17.99
C ARG A 62 -5.71 -8.67 -18.54
N GLY A 63 -6.81 -8.90 -19.26
CA GLY A 63 -7.10 -10.12 -19.97
C GLY A 63 -8.48 -10.69 -19.66
N ALA A 64 -9.16 -11.16 -20.70
CA ALA A 64 -10.42 -11.86 -20.58
C ALA A 64 -10.22 -13.34 -20.21
N ARG A 65 -11.12 -13.85 -19.38
CA ARG A 65 -11.19 -15.26 -18.97
C ARG A 65 -12.58 -15.81 -19.25
N ASP A 66 -12.62 -17.09 -19.61
CA ASP A 66 -13.86 -17.85 -19.70
C ASP A 66 -14.19 -18.40 -18.30
N GLY A 67 -15.44 -18.21 -17.86
CA GLY A 67 -15.92 -18.61 -16.54
C GLY A 67 -15.76 -17.53 -15.48
N HIS A 68 -16.79 -17.37 -14.64
CA HIS A 68 -16.83 -16.38 -13.58
C HIS A 68 -15.76 -16.64 -12.52
N ASP A 69 -15.67 -17.89 -12.05
CA ASP A 69 -14.72 -18.28 -11.00
C ASP A 69 -13.28 -18.06 -11.43
N MET A 70 -12.94 -18.43 -12.67
CA MET A 70 -11.60 -18.23 -13.24
C MET A 70 -11.24 -16.74 -13.35
N ALA A 71 -12.20 -15.88 -13.68
CA ALA A 71 -11.98 -14.44 -13.74
C ALA A 71 -11.79 -13.83 -12.35
N CYS A 72 -12.56 -14.29 -11.36
CA CYS A 72 -12.41 -13.89 -9.96
C CYS A 72 -11.08 -14.35 -9.35
N ASP A 73 -10.67 -15.59 -9.60
CA ASP A 73 -9.37 -16.12 -9.16
C ASP A 73 -8.21 -15.36 -9.79
N TYR A 74 -8.32 -15.04 -11.07
CA TYR A 74 -7.33 -14.23 -11.78
C TYR A 74 -7.24 -12.80 -11.21
N ALA A 75 -8.38 -12.15 -10.95
CA ALA A 75 -8.40 -10.84 -10.29
C ALA A 75 -7.76 -10.90 -8.90
N LYS A 76 -8.06 -11.93 -8.11
CA LYS A 76 -7.45 -12.14 -6.78
C LYS A 76 -5.93 -12.31 -6.85
N GLN A 77 -5.42 -13.06 -7.84
CA GLN A 77 -3.98 -13.20 -8.05
C GLN A 77 -3.33 -11.86 -8.42
N LEU A 78 -3.99 -11.05 -9.24
CA LEU A 78 -3.49 -9.71 -9.61
C LEU A 78 -3.41 -8.78 -8.40
N GLU A 79 -4.41 -8.80 -7.50
CA GLU A 79 -4.38 -8.06 -6.23
C GLU A 79 -3.19 -8.49 -5.35
N GLN A 80 -3.02 -9.79 -5.14
CA GLN A 80 -1.93 -10.33 -4.32
C GLN A 80 -0.55 -9.93 -4.85
N ASN A 81 -0.38 -9.96 -6.17
CA ASN A 81 0.85 -9.51 -6.81
C ASN A 81 1.07 -8.00 -6.60
N ALA A 82 0.03 -7.18 -6.77
CA ALA A 82 0.12 -5.74 -6.56
C ALA A 82 0.54 -5.40 -5.11
N ASP A 83 -0.09 -6.03 -4.13
CA ASP A 83 0.23 -5.86 -2.71
C ASP A 83 1.66 -6.30 -2.39
N PHE A 84 2.10 -7.43 -2.96
CA PHE A 84 3.48 -7.90 -2.81
C PHE A 84 4.48 -6.90 -3.36
N PHE A 85 4.29 -6.40 -4.58
CA PHE A 85 5.20 -5.42 -5.18
C PHE A 85 5.23 -4.10 -4.41
N GLU A 86 4.09 -3.66 -3.87
CA GLU A 86 4.01 -2.47 -3.02
C GLU A 86 4.80 -2.67 -1.71
N GLY A 87 4.65 -3.82 -1.07
CA GLY A 87 5.41 -4.20 0.12
C GLY A 87 6.92 -4.29 -0.13
N VAL A 88 7.33 -4.89 -1.25
CA VAL A 88 8.75 -4.97 -1.65
C VAL A 88 9.32 -3.58 -1.93
N ARG A 89 8.59 -2.71 -2.64
CA ARG A 89 9.02 -1.34 -2.92
C ARG A 89 9.25 -0.53 -1.65
N LEU A 90 8.31 -0.60 -0.70
CA LEU A 90 8.43 0.08 0.59
C LEU A 90 9.63 -0.45 1.38
N THR A 91 9.78 -1.76 1.45
CA THR A 91 10.89 -2.43 2.15
C THR A 91 12.24 -2.09 1.53
N GLY A 92 12.35 -2.17 0.20
CA GLY A 92 13.57 -1.82 -0.54
C GLY A 92 14.00 -0.36 -0.32
N SER A 93 13.05 0.58 -0.31
CA SER A 93 13.34 2.00 -0.04
C SER A 93 13.85 2.27 1.38
N ARG A 94 13.39 1.49 2.37
CA ARG A 94 13.87 1.57 3.76
C ARG A 94 15.26 0.95 3.87
N PHE A 95 15.44 -0.23 3.30
CA PHE A 95 16.71 -0.94 3.31
C PHE A 95 17.81 -0.14 2.61
N GLY A 96 17.52 0.46 1.45
CA GLY A 96 18.46 1.33 0.74
C GLY A 96 18.92 2.53 1.56
N ARG A 97 18.02 3.18 2.30
CA ARG A 97 18.39 4.29 3.20
C ARG A 97 19.23 3.84 4.38
N ILE A 98 18.93 2.67 4.94
CA ILE A 98 19.70 2.10 6.06
C ILE A 98 21.12 1.76 5.57
N LEU A 99 21.25 1.04 4.45
CA LEU A 99 22.53 0.73 3.85
C LEU A 99 23.35 1.99 3.55
N LEU A 100 22.74 3.00 2.93
CA LEU A 100 23.42 4.25 2.59
C LEU A 100 23.94 4.99 3.85
N ARG A 101 23.22 4.92 4.97
CA ARG A 101 23.70 5.48 6.25
C ARG A 101 24.90 4.71 6.78
N TRP A 102 24.88 3.38 6.71
CA TRP A 102 26.00 2.54 7.14
C TRP A 102 27.22 2.71 6.25
N THR A 103 27.05 2.82 4.93
CA THR A 103 28.18 3.05 4.01
C THR A 103 28.86 4.39 4.26
N ILE A 104 28.09 5.46 4.51
CA ILE A 104 28.64 6.76 4.89
C ILE A 104 29.40 6.65 6.22
N ALA A 105 28.83 5.98 7.23
CA ALA A 105 29.49 5.78 8.51
C ALA A 105 30.83 5.03 8.37
N CYS A 106 30.84 3.94 7.61
CA CYS A 106 32.07 3.19 7.31
C CYS A 106 33.08 4.03 6.54
N ALA A 107 32.64 4.81 5.54
CA ALA A 107 33.52 5.69 4.77
C ALA A 107 34.18 6.77 5.64
N VAL A 108 33.41 7.39 6.55
CA VAL A 108 33.94 8.35 7.52
C VAL A 108 34.93 7.69 8.47
N MET A 109 34.62 6.50 8.98
CA MET A 109 35.52 5.73 9.84
C MET A 109 36.84 5.41 9.13
N LEU A 110 36.80 4.99 7.86
CA LEU A 110 37.99 4.72 7.06
C LEU A 110 38.81 5.99 6.79
N LEU A 111 38.15 7.13 6.52
CA LEU A 111 38.83 8.42 6.35
C LEU A 111 39.56 8.86 7.62
N VAL A 112 38.90 8.74 8.78
CA VAL A 112 39.51 9.05 10.08
C VAL A 112 40.69 8.12 10.35
N PHE A 113 40.53 6.82 10.12
CA PHE A 113 41.60 5.85 10.29
C PHE A 113 42.82 6.17 9.40
N ALA A 114 42.59 6.46 8.12
CA ALA A 114 43.66 6.84 7.19
C ALA A 114 44.36 8.15 7.61
N TYR A 115 43.60 9.13 8.10
CA TYR A 115 44.17 10.41 8.56
C TYR A 115 45.10 10.23 9.77
N PHE A 116 44.67 9.45 10.78
CA PHE A 116 45.51 9.19 11.95
C PHE A 116 46.68 8.24 11.64
N GLY A 117 46.48 7.26 10.75
CA GLY A 117 47.57 6.37 10.32
C GLY A 117 48.65 7.07 9.49
N ALA A 118 48.32 8.14 8.76
CA ALA A 118 49.30 8.95 8.01
C ALA A 118 50.06 9.96 8.88
N GLN A 119 49.65 10.17 10.14
CA GLN A 119 50.29 11.07 11.11
C GLN A 119 51.30 10.34 12.04
N GLN A 120 51.43 9.02 11.93
CA GLN A 120 52.44 8.20 12.61
C GLN A 120 53.58 7.83 11.64
#